data_AF-A0A228K8Y7-F1
#
_entry.id   AF-A0A228K8Y7-F1
#
_cell.length_a   1.000
_cell.length_b   1.000
_cell.length_c   1.000
_cell.angle_alpha   90.00
_cell.angle_beta   90.00
_cell.angle_gamma   90.00
#
_symmetry.space_group_name_H-M   'P 1'
#
loop_
_entity.id
_entity.type
_entity.pdbx_description
1 polymer ?
#
loop_
_entity_poly.entity_id
_entity_poly.type
_entity_poly.pdbx_seq_one_letter_code
_entity_poly.pdbx_strand_id
1 'polypeptide(L)'
;MQPATTPRLPTIGFSTNVLNHPTNTALAPADVATAVAFLSERFGAVEIEISEDAQPAVLECGHERYDALVASLRETAQRTGVRLSVHAPWFGEATNLASPSADERARSITLLSRAVDFGADIGARIVTCHPGYHEGQEREIFNRHLHESLVEAVRYAESRGVQISLENMGDERPSYIVHSVEEQIAMCQATGARVTLDVIHLRSRYDSEADFLDALTQIAPYVANVHIADMKGRNHAHVPIGDGDFPLDEVLHRLGAAGYEGGAIVEEFVRNCDFQRFLDKAIDYRARFEGHDRARDVTGPSTTPGGTSLREGDVRTVAIGAAPGGSTIVVIGRAGTTTFVNSCPHTGARLDSMSPLCTENGYVVCSVHGALFDASGHCVKGPCAGRSLTSAHDEVSGESWTDTAASNSAQELPAR
;
A
#
# COMPACT_ATOMS: atom_id res chain seq x y z
N MET A 1 27.38 -29.40 7.98
CA MET A 1 26.21 -28.51 7.76
C MET A 1 26.75 -27.10 7.67
N GLN A 2 26.61 -26.43 6.53
CA GLN A 2 26.81 -24.98 6.48
C GLN A 2 25.77 -24.32 7.39
N PRO A 3 26.11 -23.24 8.12
CA PRO A 3 25.12 -22.50 8.89
C PRO A 3 24.03 -22.02 7.93
N ALA A 4 22.76 -22.26 8.28
CA ALA A 4 21.63 -21.68 7.55
C ALA A 4 21.80 -20.17 7.58
N THR A 5 22.08 -19.56 6.43
CA THR A 5 22.10 -18.12 6.28
C THR A 5 20.67 -17.63 6.43
N THR A 6 20.41 -16.76 7.41
CA THR A 6 19.11 -16.10 7.56
C THR A 6 18.69 -15.53 6.20
N PRO A 7 17.50 -15.87 5.68
CA PRO A 7 17.05 -15.38 4.39
C PRO A 7 17.04 -13.86 4.41
N ARG A 8 17.58 -13.25 3.35
CA ARG A 8 17.53 -11.78 3.22
C ARG A 8 16.12 -11.40 2.82
N LEU A 9 15.58 -10.40 3.51
CA LEU A 9 14.25 -9.88 3.25
C LEU A 9 14.23 -8.83 2.12
N PRO A 10 13.07 -8.61 1.50
CA PRO A 10 12.88 -7.52 0.54
C PRO A 10 13.20 -6.15 1.14
N THR A 11 13.67 -5.22 0.31
CA THR A 11 13.90 -3.82 0.69
C THR A 11 12.65 -3.01 0.44
N ILE A 12 12.14 -2.30 1.45
CA ILE A 12 10.96 -1.46 1.27
C ILE A 12 11.30 -0.26 0.40
N GLY A 13 10.50 -0.09 -0.64
CA GLY A 13 10.60 0.96 -1.63
C GLY A 13 9.31 1.74 -1.79
N PHE A 14 9.33 2.70 -2.70
CA PHE A 14 8.19 3.57 -2.97
C PHE A 14 8.20 3.97 -4.45
N SER A 15 7.04 3.93 -5.09
CA SER A 15 6.89 4.32 -6.50
C SER A 15 6.67 5.82 -6.63
N THR A 16 7.22 6.41 -7.70
CA THR A 16 6.96 7.82 -8.03
C THR A 16 5.50 8.08 -8.38
N ASN A 17 4.71 7.05 -8.72
CA ASN A 17 3.31 7.23 -9.12
C ASN A 17 2.40 7.71 -8.00
N VAL A 18 2.71 7.37 -6.75
CA VAL A 18 1.99 7.85 -5.57
C VAL A 18 2.16 9.37 -5.40
N LEU A 19 3.20 9.97 -5.99
CA LEU A 19 3.37 11.43 -6.06
C LEU A 19 2.32 12.08 -6.98
N ASN A 20 1.67 11.33 -7.87
CA ASN A 20 0.58 11.84 -8.71
C ASN A 20 -0.73 11.99 -7.92
N HIS A 21 -0.71 11.71 -6.61
CA HIS A 21 -1.85 11.93 -5.73
C HIS A 21 -2.33 13.39 -5.80
N PRO A 22 -3.64 13.67 -5.97
CA PRO A 22 -4.15 15.03 -6.14
C PRO A 22 -3.85 16.01 -4.98
N THR A 23 -3.57 15.49 -3.79
CA THR A 23 -3.22 16.31 -2.62
C THR A 23 -1.71 16.60 -2.51
N ASN A 24 -0.87 15.92 -3.30
CA ASN A 24 0.54 16.30 -3.38
C ASN A 24 0.66 17.61 -4.15
N THR A 25 1.11 18.65 -3.45
CA THR A 25 1.36 19.98 -4.03
C THR A 25 2.85 20.35 -4.03
N ALA A 26 3.70 19.48 -3.47
CA ALA A 26 5.09 19.78 -3.19
C ALA A 26 6.05 19.26 -4.28
N LEU A 27 5.68 18.16 -4.96
CA LEU A 27 6.51 17.51 -5.97
C LEU A 27 5.72 17.36 -7.26
N ALA A 28 6.25 17.91 -8.36
CA ALA A 28 5.64 17.78 -9.66
C ALA A 28 5.90 16.36 -10.23
N PRO A 29 4.86 15.65 -10.70
CA PRO A 29 4.98 14.35 -11.37
C PRO A 29 6.05 14.27 -12.47
N ALA A 30 6.17 15.34 -13.26
CA ALA A 30 7.12 15.43 -14.36
C ALA A 30 8.59 15.64 -13.91
N ASP A 31 8.82 16.04 -12.66
CA ASP A 31 10.18 16.25 -12.12
C ASP A 31 10.71 14.97 -11.44
N VAL A 32 10.99 13.98 -12.29
CA VAL A 32 11.43 12.65 -11.87
C VAL A 32 12.73 12.68 -11.06
N ALA A 33 13.68 13.56 -11.40
CA ALA A 33 14.94 13.67 -10.67
C ALA A 33 14.72 14.10 -9.22
N THR A 34 13.91 15.14 -9.01
CA THR A 34 13.58 15.63 -7.66
C THR A 34 12.77 14.60 -6.88
N ALA A 35 11.81 13.93 -7.53
CA ALA A 35 11.03 12.85 -6.92
C ALA A 35 11.92 11.70 -6.41
N VAL A 36 12.85 11.21 -7.25
CA VAL A 36 13.77 10.14 -6.88
C VAL A 36 14.71 10.59 -5.77
N ALA A 37 15.25 11.81 -5.84
CA ALA A 37 16.08 12.37 -4.78
C ALA A 37 15.34 12.38 -3.43
N PHE A 38 14.10 12.87 -3.41
CA PHE A 38 13.25 12.92 -2.22
C PHE A 38 12.97 11.52 -1.65
N LEU A 39 12.57 10.55 -2.49
CA LEU A 39 12.24 9.20 -2.03
C LEU A 39 13.49 8.43 -1.59
N SER A 40 14.63 8.62 -2.26
CA SER A 40 15.90 7.92 -1.95
C SER A 40 16.49 8.25 -0.58
N GLU A 41 16.08 9.37 0.03
CA GLU A 41 16.44 9.69 1.42
C GLU A 41 15.62 8.89 2.44
N ARG A 42 14.50 8.30 2.02
CA ARG A 42 13.47 7.68 2.87
C ARG A 42 13.30 6.20 2.61
N PHE A 43 13.73 5.69 1.47
CA PHE A 43 13.54 4.29 1.05
C PHE A 43 14.80 3.71 0.43
N GLY A 44 14.99 2.40 0.58
CA GLY A 44 16.13 1.68 0.00
C GLY A 44 15.93 1.29 -1.47
N ALA A 45 14.70 1.38 -1.97
CA ALA A 45 14.36 1.19 -3.37
C ALA A 45 13.38 2.28 -3.83
N VAL A 46 13.49 2.68 -5.10
CA VAL A 46 12.56 3.59 -5.75
C VAL A 46 12.22 3.03 -7.12
N GLU A 47 10.93 2.94 -7.41
CA GLU A 47 10.46 2.65 -8.75
C GLU A 47 10.06 3.94 -9.44
N ILE A 48 10.60 4.15 -10.64
CA ILE A 48 10.27 5.29 -11.48
C ILE A 48 9.16 4.86 -12.42
N GLU A 49 7.94 5.33 -12.16
CA GLU A 49 6.84 5.16 -13.10
C GLU A 49 6.88 6.24 -14.18
N ILE A 50 6.96 5.80 -15.44
CA ILE A 50 6.86 6.66 -16.61
C ILE A 50 5.36 6.83 -16.95
N SER A 51 4.66 7.58 -16.10
CA SER A 51 3.25 7.94 -16.30
C SER A 51 3.08 8.93 -17.46
N GLU A 52 1.83 9.23 -17.85
CA GLU A 52 1.51 10.23 -18.89
C GLU A 52 2.20 11.59 -18.64
N ASP A 53 2.27 12.03 -17.39
CA ASP A 53 2.92 13.30 -17.02
C ASP A 53 4.45 13.23 -17.07
N ALA A 54 5.03 12.07 -16.79
CA ALA A 54 6.48 11.86 -16.77
C ALA A 54 7.04 11.50 -18.15
N GLN A 55 6.26 10.84 -19.02
CA GLN A 55 6.71 10.34 -20.32
C GLN A 55 7.36 11.42 -21.20
N PRO A 56 6.80 12.64 -21.34
CA PRO A 56 7.43 13.68 -22.15
C PRO A 56 8.79 14.13 -21.59
N ALA A 57 8.94 14.11 -20.25
CA ALA A 57 10.16 14.52 -19.57
C ALA A 57 11.25 13.43 -19.61
N VAL A 58 10.85 12.15 -19.64
CA VAL A 58 11.76 11.00 -19.58
C VAL A 58 12.11 10.47 -20.95
N LEU A 59 11.10 10.21 -21.80
CA LEU A 59 11.32 9.49 -23.06
C LEU A 59 11.37 10.44 -24.27
N GLU A 60 10.62 11.54 -24.27
CA GLU A 60 10.44 12.41 -25.44
C GLU A 60 11.25 13.72 -25.35
N CYS A 61 12.08 13.86 -24.32
CA CYS A 61 12.92 15.02 -24.15
C CYS A 61 14.13 14.99 -25.12
N GLY A 62 14.71 16.16 -25.40
CA GLY A 62 15.92 16.25 -26.22
C GLY A 62 17.14 15.67 -25.48
N HIS A 63 18.13 15.17 -26.25
CA HIS A 63 19.33 14.50 -25.73
C HIS A 63 20.00 15.21 -24.54
N GLU A 64 20.17 16.53 -24.59
CA GLU A 64 20.79 17.28 -23.49
C GLU A 64 20.02 17.16 -22.17
N ARG A 65 18.68 17.21 -22.23
CA ARG A 65 17.83 17.05 -21.03
C ARG A 65 17.84 15.60 -20.54
N TYR A 66 17.82 14.65 -21.48
CA TYR A 66 17.90 13.23 -21.17
C TYR A 66 19.21 12.88 -20.45
N ASP A 67 20.35 13.31 -21.00
CA ASP A 67 21.68 13.06 -20.42
C ASP A 67 21.80 13.68 -19.02
N ALA A 68 21.28 14.90 -18.84
CA ALA A 68 21.24 15.57 -17.54
C ALA A 68 20.37 14.81 -16.52
N LEU A 69 19.19 14.34 -16.93
CA LEU A 69 18.30 13.52 -16.10
C LEU A 69 18.99 12.22 -15.67
N VAL A 70 19.53 11.47 -16.63
CA VAL A 70 20.24 10.21 -16.37
C VAL A 70 21.43 10.43 -15.42
N ALA A 71 22.24 11.47 -15.65
CA ALA A 71 23.36 11.80 -14.79
C ALA A 71 22.91 12.09 -13.34
N SER A 72 21.85 12.89 -13.16
CA SER A 72 21.29 13.23 -11.85
C SER A 72 20.75 11.99 -11.11
N LEU A 73 20.05 11.10 -11.81
CA LEU A 73 19.53 9.86 -11.25
C LEU A 73 20.65 8.90 -10.82
N ARG A 74 21.69 8.75 -11.65
CA ARG A 74 22.87 7.93 -11.33
C ARG A 74 23.64 8.50 -10.14
N GLU A 75 23.84 9.82 -10.08
CA GLU A 75 24.49 10.47 -8.96
C GLU A 75 23.71 10.23 -7.66
N THR A 76 22.37 10.38 -7.71
CA THR A 76 21.49 10.10 -6.58
C THR A 76 21.62 8.63 -6.13
N ALA A 77 21.53 7.67 -7.05
CA ALA A 77 21.69 6.25 -6.75
C ALA A 77 23.06 5.91 -6.14
N GLN A 78 24.13 6.51 -6.65
CA GLN A 78 25.47 6.33 -6.09
C GLN A 78 25.63 6.94 -4.69
N ARG A 79 25.04 8.12 -4.47
CA ARG A 79 25.12 8.86 -3.20
C ARG A 79 24.33 8.19 -2.08
N THR A 80 23.13 7.68 -2.37
CA THR A 80 22.22 7.13 -1.36
C THR A 80 22.27 5.60 -1.28
N GLY A 81 22.77 4.94 -2.33
CA GLY A 81 22.71 3.49 -2.46
C GLY A 81 21.32 2.95 -2.80
N VAL A 82 20.39 3.83 -3.21
CA VAL A 82 19.03 3.42 -3.57
C VAL A 82 19.03 2.49 -4.78
N ARG A 83 18.22 1.43 -4.72
CA ARG A 83 17.95 0.57 -5.87
C ARG A 83 16.89 1.22 -6.75
N LEU A 84 17.16 1.32 -8.05
CA LEU A 84 16.19 1.83 -9.02
C LEU A 84 15.54 0.67 -9.80
N SER A 85 14.22 0.72 -9.98
CA SER A 85 13.46 0.00 -10.99
C SER A 85 12.65 0.99 -11.83
N VAL A 86 12.13 0.54 -12.97
CA VAL A 86 11.30 1.36 -13.85
C VAL A 86 9.96 0.66 -14.06
N HIS A 87 8.87 1.41 -13.95
CA HIS A 87 7.57 0.99 -14.42
C HIS A 87 7.29 1.66 -15.76
N ALA A 88 7.14 0.84 -16.81
CA ALA A 88 6.94 1.33 -18.18
C ALA A 88 5.56 2.00 -18.34
N PRO A 89 5.37 2.85 -19.37
CA PRO A 89 4.07 3.39 -19.70
C PRO A 89 3.05 2.26 -19.94
N TRP A 90 1.91 2.35 -19.28
CA TRP A 90 0.87 1.31 -19.31
C TRP A 90 -0.46 1.82 -19.85
N PHE A 91 -0.70 3.13 -19.83
CA PHE A 91 -1.89 3.78 -20.37
C PHE A 91 -1.53 4.75 -21.50
N GLY A 92 -2.44 4.89 -22.48
CA GLY A 92 -2.27 5.79 -23.61
C GLY A 92 -1.92 5.07 -24.91
N GLU A 93 -1.48 5.83 -25.90
CA GLU A 93 -1.13 5.28 -27.21
C GLU A 93 0.07 4.35 -27.11
N ALA A 94 0.00 3.24 -27.87
CA ALA A 94 1.09 2.29 -27.97
C ALA A 94 1.51 1.66 -26.64
N THR A 95 0.58 1.34 -25.73
CA THR A 95 0.89 0.55 -24.53
C THR A 95 0.37 -0.89 -24.58
N ASN A 96 -0.44 -1.27 -25.57
CA ASN A 96 -1.02 -2.61 -25.66
C ASN A 96 -0.15 -3.65 -26.37
N LEU A 97 0.66 -4.39 -25.59
CA LEU A 97 1.46 -5.52 -26.09
C LEU A 97 0.64 -6.68 -26.66
N ALA A 98 -0.65 -6.77 -26.31
CA ALA A 98 -1.55 -7.81 -26.77
C ALA A 98 -2.46 -7.40 -27.93
N SER A 99 -2.35 -6.15 -28.43
CA SER A 99 -3.26 -5.60 -29.44
C SER A 99 -3.40 -6.53 -30.67
N PRO A 100 -4.60 -6.69 -31.25
CA PRO A 100 -4.76 -7.42 -32.51
C PRO A 100 -4.05 -6.72 -33.68
N SER A 101 -3.81 -5.41 -33.59
CA SER A 101 -3.09 -4.63 -34.59
C SER A 101 -1.58 -4.86 -34.47
N ALA A 102 -0.98 -5.46 -35.51
CA ALA A 102 0.47 -5.67 -35.54
C ALA A 102 1.25 -4.34 -35.47
N ASP A 103 0.72 -3.28 -36.08
CA ASP A 103 1.33 -1.95 -36.03
C ASP A 103 1.30 -1.36 -34.62
N GLU A 104 0.22 -1.58 -33.87
CA GLU A 104 0.15 -1.13 -32.47
C GLU A 104 1.13 -1.92 -31.60
N ARG A 105 1.20 -3.25 -31.75
CA ARG A 105 2.17 -4.07 -31.02
C ARG A 105 3.61 -3.63 -31.30
N ALA A 106 3.96 -3.37 -32.56
CA ALA A 106 5.29 -2.89 -32.91
C ALA A 106 5.63 -1.54 -32.25
N ARG A 107 4.66 -0.61 -32.19
CA ARG A 107 4.83 0.65 -31.45
C ARG A 107 4.95 0.43 -29.95
N SER A 108 4.19 -0.51 -29.38
CA SER A 108 4.27 -0.86 -27.95
C SER A 108 5.60 -1.49 -27.55
N ILE A 109 6.12 -2.39 -28.37
CA ILE A 109 7.46 -2.96 -28.17
C ILE A 109 8.51 -1.86 -28.25
N THR A 110 8.36 -0.91 -29.19
CA THR A 110 9.27 0.25 -29.31
C THR A 110 9.22 1.14 -28.07
N LEU A 111 8.03 1.45 -27.54
CA LEU A 111 7.87 2.25 -26.33
C LEU A 111 8.46 1.54 -25.10
N LEU A 112 8.19 0.25 -24.93
CA LEU A 112 8.79 -0.56 -23.88
C LEU A 112 10.32 -0.61 -24.00
N SER A 113 10.84 -0.75 -25.22
CA SER A 113 12.29 -0.74 -25.48
C SER A 113 12.95 0.57 -25.07
N ARG A 114 12.28 1.71 -25.25
CA ARG A 114 12.76 3.02 -24.76
C ARG A 114 12.79 3.08 -23.23
N ALA A 115 11.81 2.49 -22.55
CA ALA A 115 11.82 2.36 -21.09
C ALA A 115 12.95 1.44 -20.61
N VAL A 116 13.27 0.37 -21.36
CA VAL A 116 14.44 -0.50 -21.12
C VAL A 116 15.74 0.27 -21.29
N ASP A 117 15.89 1.04 -22.36
CA ASP A 117 17.08 1.87 -22.57
C ASP A 117 17.28 2.86 -21.41
N PHE A 118 16.21 3.56 -21.02
CA PHE A 118 16.23 4.43 -19.85
C PHE A 118 16.62 3.69 -18.57
N GLY A 119 16.01 2.54 -18.31
CA GLY A 119 16.35 1.68 -17.16
C GLY A 119 17.83 1.30 -17.15
N ALA A 120 18.36 0.84 -18.27
CA ALA A 120 19.78 0.49 -18.41
C ALA A 120 20.69 1.71 -18.17
N ASP A 121 20.32 2.86 -18.72
CA ASP A 121 21.10 4.10 -18.64
C ASP A 121 21.18 4.64 -17.21
N ILE A 122 20.14 4.48 -16.39
CA ILE A 122 20.15 4.87 -14.97
C ILE A 122 20.71 3.77 -14.04
N GLY A 123 20.98 2.57 -14.59
CA GLY A 123 21.47 1.41 -13.84
C GLY A 123 20.38 0.57 -13.16
N ALA A 124 19.12 0.78 -13.50
CA ALA A 124 18.04 -0.12 -13.13
C ALA A 124 18.17 -1.45 -13.88
N ARG A 125 17.79 -2.55 -13.23
CA ARG A 125 17.88 -3.90 -13.82
C ARG A 125 16.53 -4.51 -14.14
N ILE A 126 15.44 -3.86 -13.74
CA ILE A 126 14.08 -4.37 -13.89
C ILE A 126 13.23 -3.28 -14.51
N VAL A 127 12.44 -3.69 -15.51
CA VAL A 127 11.38 -2.88 -16.09
C VAL A 127 10.06 -3.64 -15.96
N THR A 128 9.14 -3.10 -15.17
CA THR A 128 7.76 -3.59 -15.07
C THR A 128 6.97 -3.19 -16.31
N CYS A 129 6.15 -4.10 -16.84
CA CYS A 129 5.21 -3.84 -17.91
C CYS A 129 3.87 -4.53 -17.66
N HIS A 130 2.81 -4.00 -18.25
CA HIS A 130 1.47 -4.59 -18.19
C HIS A 130 1.24 -5.56 -19.35
N PRO A 131 0.40 -6.59 -19.18
CA PRO A 131 0.08 -7.56 -20.24
C PRO A 131 -0.75 -6.96 -21.39
N GLY A 132 -1.24 -5.74 -21.25
CA GLY A 132 -2.15 -5.10 -22.20
C GLY A 132 -3.62 -5.41 -21.90
N TYR A 133 -4.47 -5.02 -22.84
CA TYR A 133 -5.93 -5.06 -22.68
C TYR A 133 -6.61 -5.75 -23.86
N HIS A 134 -7.77 -6.34 -23.59
CA HIS A 134 -8.57 -7.05 -24.58
C HIS A 134 -9.83 -6.29 -24.98
N GLU A 135 -10.14 -6.27 -26.28
CA GLU A 135 -11.37 -5.68 -26.82
C GLU A 135 -12.11 -6.69 -27.71
N GLY A 136 -13.22 -7.24 -27.19
CA GLY A 136 -14.23 -7.94 -28.01
C GLY A 136 -13.79 -9.22 -28.74
N GLN A 137 -12.56 -9.71 -28.56
CA GLN A 137 -12.05 -10.96 -29.15
C GLN A 137 -11.76 -12.03 -28.08
N GLU A 138 -11.51 -13.26 -28.53
CA GLU A 138 -11.16 -14.39 -27.66
C GLU A 138 -9.82 -14.19 -26.95
N ARG A 139 -9.77 -14.53 -25.66
CA ARG A 139 -8.62 -14.38 -24.76
C ARG A 139 -7.35 -15.05 -25.28
N GLU A 140 -7.50 -16.19 -25.94
CA GLU A 140 -6.41 -16.98 -26.52
C GLU A 140 -5.65 -16.21 -27.61
N ILE A 141 -6.34 -15.35 -28.36
CA ILE A 141 -5.73 -14.51 -29.40
C ILE A 141 -4.82 -13.46 -28.75
N PHE A 142 -5.33 -12.78 -27.72
CA PHE A 142 -4.57 -11.78 -26.97
C PHE A 142 -3.35 -12.39 -26.28
N ASN A 143 -3.49 -13.57 -25.68
CA ASN A 143 -2.36 -14.26 -25.05
C ASN A 143 -1.27 -14.65 -26.06
N ARG A 144 -1.64 -15.08 -27.27
CA ARG A 144 -0.67 -15.35 -28.33
C ARG A 144 0.08 -14.07 -28.74
N HIS A 145 -0.64 -12.97 -28.92
CA HIS A 145 -0.03 -11.68 -29.27
C HIS A 145 0.89 -11.15 -28.17
N LEU A 146 0.46 -11.24 -26.92
CA LEU A 146 1.27 -10.87 -25.76
C LEU A 146 2.56 -11.70 -25.71
N HIS A 147 2.45 -13.02 -25.90
CA HIS A 147 3.61 -13.90 -25.96
C HIS A 147 4.61 -13.47 -27.06
N GLU A 148 4.14 -13.23 -28.28
CA GLU A 148 4.98 -12.77 -29.40
C GLU A 148 5.69 -11.45 -29.06
N SER A 149 4.96 -10.46 -28.54
CA SER A 149 5.52 -9.17 -28.14
C SER A 149 6.54 -9.29 -27.00
N LEU A 150 6.27 -10.13 -25.99
CA LEU A 150 7.18 -10.35 -24.86
C LEU A 150 8.46 -11.04 -25.29
N VAL A 151 8.41 -12.04 -26.19
CA VAL A 151 9.63 -12.69 -26.71
C VAL A 151 10.56 -11.66 -27.38
N GLU A 152 10.00 -10.72 -28.13
CA GLU A 152 10.78 -9.65 -28.77
C GLU A 152 11.34 -8.67 -27.74
N ALA A 153 10.50 -8.18 -26.83
CA ALA A 153 10.88 -7.22 -25.80
C ALA A 153 11.91 -7.79 -24.81
N VAL A 154 11.75 -9.03 -24.36
CA VAL A 154 12.70 -9.73 -23.47
C VAL A 154 14.06 -9.84 -24.15
N ARG A 155 14.11 -10.27 -25.42
CA ARG A 155 15.37 -10.37 -26.16
C ARG A 155 16.10 -9.03 -26.24
N TYR A 156 15.36 -7.94 -26.48
CA TYR A 156 15.94 -6.60 -26.49
C TYR A 156 16.46 -6.22 -25.10
N ALA A 157 15.66 -6.42 -24.06
CA ALA A 157 16.02 -6.09 -22.69
C ALA A 157 17.26 -6.84 -22.20
N GLU A 158 17.37 -8.14 -22.50
CA GLU A 158 18.55 -8.95 -22.21
C GLU A 158 19.81 -8.37 -22.85
N SER A 159 19.73 -7.86 -24.09
CA SER A 159 20.86 -7.20 -24.77
C SER A 159 21.32 -5.92 -24.09
N ARG A 160 20.44 -5.30 -23.28
CA ARG A 160 20.72 -4.11 -22.45
C ARG A 160 21.06 -4.46 -21.00
N GLY A 161 21.04 -5.74 -20.61
CA GLY A 161 21.26 -6.18 -19.23
C GLY A 161 20.09 -5.87 -18.29
N VAL A 162 18.88 -5.71 -18.85
CA VAL A 162 17.64 -5.41 -18.13
C VAL A 162 16.68 -6.60 -18.22
N GLN A 163 15.95 -6.86 -17.15
CA GLN A 163 14.94 -7.91 -17.07
C GLN A 163 13.54 -7.31 -17.21
N ILE A 164 12.79 -7.81 -18.19
CA ILE A 164 11.35 -7.52 -18.28
C ILE A 164 10.61 -8.28 -17.18
N SER A 165 9.73 -7.58 -16.50
CA SER A 165 8.90 -8.11 -15.43
C SER A 165 7.43 -7.80 -15.76
N LEU A 166 6.63 -8.85 -15.97
CA LEU A 166 5.22 -8.75 -16.32
C LEU A 166 4.39 -8.67 -15.03
N GLU A 167 3.59 -7.63 -14.88
CA GLU A 167 2.73 -7.47 -13.72
C GLU A 167 1.53 -8.42 -13.76
N ASN A 168 1.14 -8.99 -12.62
CA ASN A 168 -0.14 -9.68 -12.49
C ASN A 168 -1.27 -8.67 -12.26
N MET A 169 -2.29 -8.71 -13.11
CA MET A 169 -3.46 -7.84 -12.99
C MET A 169 -4.55 -8.46 -12.08
N GLY A 170 -5.38 -7.62 -11.46
CA GLY A 170 -6.52 -8.04 -10.63
C GLY A 170 -7.86 -8.08 -11.37
N ASP A 171 -8.81 -8.89 -10.86
CA ASP A 171 -10.11 -9.16 -11.51
C ASP A 171 -11.04 -7.92 -11.62
N GLU A 172 -10.82 -6.89 -10.81
CA GLU A 172 -11.58 -5.62 -10.86
C GLU A 172 -11.17 -4.70 -12.04
N ARG A 173 -10.22 -5.14 -12.89
CA ARG A 173 -9.76 -4.44 -14.09
C ARG A 173 -10.12 -5.24 -15.36
N PRO A 174 -11.42 -5.37 -15.71
CA PRO A 174 -11.89 -6.34 -16.71
C PRO A 174 -11.43 -6.05 -18.14
N SER A 175 -10.87 -4.87 -18.41
CA SER A 175 -10.27 -4.59 -19.72
C SER A 175 -8.87 -5.19 -19.86
N TYR A 176 -8.16 -5.42 -18.76
CA TYR A 176 -6.81 -5.98 -18.79
C TYR A 176 -6.83 -7.49 -18.95
N ILE A 177 -5.75 -8.04 -19.50
CA ILE A 177 -5.52 -9.48 -19.47
C ILE A 177 -5.17 -9.89 -18.03
N VAL A 178 -6.01 -10.76 -17.46
CA VAL A 178 -5.88 -11.25 -16.10
C VAL A 178 -5.57 -12.76 -16.13
N HIS A 179 -4.30 -13.10 -15.95
CA HIS A 179 -3.80 -14.49 -15.92
C HIS A 179 -3.97 -15.13 -14.55
N SER A 180 -4.40 -16.38 -14.46
CA SER A 180 -4.20 -17.19 -13.25
C SER A 180 -2.70 -17.29 -12.91
N VAL A 181 -2.36 -17.76 -11.70
CA VAL A 181 -0.96 -17.98 -11.34
C VAL A 181 -0.27 -18.93 -12.30
N GLU A 182 -0.95 -20.01 -12.71
CA GLU A 182 -0.43 -20.99 -13.65
C GLU A 182 -0.17 -20.39 -15.04
N GLU A 183 -1.10 -19.57 -15.53
CA GLU A 183 -0.93 -18.88 -16.82
C GLU A 183 0.17 -17.83 -16.77
N GLN A 184 0.29 -17.07 -15.67
CA GLN A 184 1.34 -16.07 -15.49
C GLN A 184 2.72 -16.75 -15.47
N ILE A 185 2.85 -17.86 -14.75
CA ILE A 185 4.08 -18.67 -14.71
C ILE A 185 4.39 -19.22 -16.10
N ALA A 186 3.41 -19.80 -16.80
CA ALA A 186 3.60 -20.35 -18.13
C ALA A 186 4.03 -19.28 -19.14
N MET A 187 3.42 -18.10 -19.10
CA MET A 187 3.81 -16.95 -19.94
C MET A 187 5.25 -16.51 -19.68
N CYS A 188 5.62 -16.36 -18.41
CA CYS A 188 6.99 -15.97 -18.01
C CYS A 188 8.03 -17.01 -18.44
N GLN A 189 7.74 -18.30 -18.23
CA GLN A 189 8.63 -19.39 -18.65
C GLN A 189 8.81 -19.46 -20.17
N ALA A 190 7.74 -19.25 -20.94
CA ALA A 190 7.78 -19.32 -22.40
C ALA A 190 8.52 -18.12 -23.03
N THR A 191 8.45 -16.95 -22.38
CA THR A 191 8.98 -15.69 -22.93
C THR A 191 10.35 -15.30 -22.36
N GLY A 192 10.71 -15.79 -21.18
CA GLY A 192 11.89 -15.34 -20.42
C GLY A 192 11.63 -14.13 -19.51
N ALA A 193 10.41 -13.57 -19.53
CA ALA A 193 10.01 -12.53 -18.60
C ALA A 193 9.94 -13.06 -17.15
N ARG A 194 9.95 -12.14 -16.19
CA ARG A 194 9.69 -12.40 -14.77
C ARG A 194 8.36 -11.83 -14.34
N VAL A 195 8.02 -11.99 -13.06
CA VAL A 195 6.80 -11.45 -12.47
C VAL A 195 7.10 -10.20 -11.66
N THR A 196 6.38 -9.12 -11.96
CA THR A 196 6.14 -8.06 -10.99
C THR A 196 4.90 -8.45 -10.22
N LEU A 197 5.09 -8.80 -8.95
CA LEU A 197 4.01 -9.29 -8.12
C LEU A 197 3.32 -8.11 -7.44
N ASP A 198 2.13 -7.74 -7.90
CA ASP A 198 1.22 -6.95 -7.08
C ASP A 198 0.44 -7.89 -6.14
N VAL A 199 0.65 -7.68 -4.84
CA VAL A 199 0.13 -8.54 -3.79
C VAL A 199 -1.36 -8.33 -3.53
N ILE A 200 -1.91 -7.16 -3.83
CA ILE A 200 -3.33 -6.83 -3.68
C ILE A 200 -4.12 -7.37 -4.86
N HIS A 201 -3.58 -7.23 -6.08
CA HIS A 201 -4.08 -7.89 -7.28
C HIS A 201 -4.17 -9.40 -7.06
N LEU A 202 -3.12 -10.04 -6.54
CA LEU A 202 -3.15 -11.47 -6.25
C LEU A 202 -4.20 -11.80 -5.16
N ARG A 203 -4.19 -11.09 -4.04
CA ARG A 203 -5.08 -11.37 -2.89
C ARG A 203 -6.55 -11.26 -3.23
N SER A 204 -6.95 -10.28 -4.04
CA SER A 204 -8.35 -10.05 -4.42
C SER A 204 -9.02 -11.24 -5.12
N ARG A 205 -8.21 -12.14 -5.71
CA ARG A 205 -8.66 -13.31 -6.50
C ARG A 205 -9.01 -14.55 -5.70
N TYR A 206 -8.67 -14.56 -4.42
CA TYR A 206 -8.86 -15.73 -3.56
C TYR A 206 -9.81 -15.40 -2.41
N ASP A 207 -10.76 -16.31 -2.17
CA ASP A 207 -11.70 -16.20 -1.06
C ASP A 207 -11.02 -16.47 0.28
N SER A 208 -10.21 -17.53 0.32
CA SER A 208 -9.51 -17.96 1.53
C SER A 208 -8.06 -17.46 1.54
N GLU A 209 -7.58 -17.16 2.74
CA GLU A 209 -6.17 -16.82 2.96
C GLU A 209 -5.25 -18.01 2.62
N ALA A 210 -5.70 -19.25 2.86
CA ALA A 210 -4.93 -20.44 2.54
C ALA A 210 -4.66 -20.56 1.03
N ASP A 211 -5.70 -20.41 0.20
CA ASP A 211 -5.55 -20.50 -1.26
C ASP A 211 -4.67 -19.36 -1.80
N PHE A 212 -4.78 -18.16 -1.22
CA PHE A 212 -3.89 -17.03 -1.53
C PHE A 212 -2.43 -17.34 -1.20
N LEU A 213 -2.14 -17.91 -0.02
CA LEU A 213 -0.78 -18.24 0.39
C LEU A 213 -0.19 -19.40 -0.43
N ASP A 214 -1.02 -20.34 -0.87
CA ASP A 214 -0.62 -21.41 -1.80
C ASP A 214 -0.27 -20.83 -3.18
N ALA A 215 -1.09 -19.91 -3.69
CA ALA A 215 -0.84 -19.18 -4.92
C ALA A 215 0.45 -18.34 -4.85
N LEU A 216 0.65 -17.62 -3.74
CA LEU A 216 1.87 -16.87 -3.46
C LEU A 216 3.10 -17.77 -3.49
N THR A 217 3.02 -18.95 -2.85
CA THR A 217 4.12 -19.91 -2.79
C THR A 217 4.50 -20.42 -4.19
N GLN A 218 3.52 -20.63 -5.06
CA GLN A 218 3.75 -21.07 -6.43
C GLN A 218 4.42 -20.01 -7.31
N ILE A 219 4.01 -18.74 -7.18
CA ILE A 219 4.51 -17.65 -8.02
C ILE A 219 5.84 -17.06 -7.53
N ALA A 220 6.13 -17.14 -6.22
CA ALA A 220 7.31 -16.55 -5.58
C ALA A 220 8.66 -16.79 -6.31
N PRO A 221 8.97 -18.00 -6.83
CA PRO A 221 10.24 -18.25 -7.52
C PRO A 221 10.44 -17.45 -8.81
N TYR A 222 9.36 -16.92 -9.40
CA TYR A 222 9.36 -16.16 -10.65
C TYR A 222 9.37 -14.66 -10.44
N VAL A 223 9.19 -14.20 -9.20
CA VAL A 223 9.14 -12.78 -8.84
C VAL A 223 10.50 -12.12 -9.07
N ALA A 224 10.48 -10.92 -9.64
CA ALA A 224 11.64 -10.04 -9.80
C ALA A 224 11.40 -8.64 -9.22
N ASN A 225 10.14 -8.20 -9.15
CA ASN A 225 9.71 -6.97 -8.47
C ASN A 225 8.43 -7.24 -7.68
N VAL A 226 8.14 -6.45 -6.64
CA VAL A 226 6.92 -6.59 -5.84
C VAL A 226 6.31 -5.22 -5.60
N HIS A 227 5.02 -5.10 -5.90
CA HIS A 227 4.21 -3.96 -5.52
C HIS A 227 3.43 -4.30 -4.25
N ILE A 228 3.41 -3.36 -3.30
CA ILE A 228 2.79 -3.53 -1.99
C ILE A 228 1.84 -2.39 -1.69
N ALA A 229 0.73 -2.74 -1.08
CA ALA A 229 -0.12 -1.83 -0.34
C ALA A 229 -0.79 -2.63 0.78
N ASP A 230 -1.82 -2.05 1.38
CA ASP A 230 -2.69 -2.75 2.30
C ASP A 230 -4.12 -2.70 1.76
N MET A 231 -4.99 -3.58 2.23
CA MET A 231 -6.38 -3.68 1.80
C MET A 231 -7.27 -4.06 2.97
N LYS A 232 -8.57 -3.74 2.88
CA LYS A 232 -9.58 -4.20 3.86
C LYS A 232 -10.42 -5.33 3.28
N GLY A 233 -10.36 -6.49 3.90
CA GLY A 233 -11.08 -7.67 3.46
C GLY A 233 -10.67 -8.09 2.05
N ARG A 234 -11.62 -8.07 1.12
CA ARG A 234 -11.42 -8.45 -0.30
C ARG A 234 -11.53 -7.29 -1.29
N ASN A 235 -11.85 -6.09 -0.82
CA ASN A 235 -11.99 -4.95 -1.72
C ASN A 235 -10.61 -4.64 -2.29
N HIS A 236 -10.45 -4.72 -3.61
CA HIS A 236 -9.21 -4.34 -4.29
C HIS A 236 -9.01 -2.84 -4.13
N ALA A 237 -8.41 -2.47 -3.00
CA ALA A 237 -8.13 -1.11 -2.61
C ALA A 237 -6.69 -1.06 -2.10
N HIS A 238 -5.90 -0.17 -2.68
CA HIS A 238 -4.53 0.12 -2.28
C HIS A 238 -4.53 1.17 -1.16
N VAL A 239 -5.05 0.82 0.03
CA VAL A 239 -5.08 1.74 1.18
C VAL A 239 -3.68 1.88 1.79
N PRO A 240 -3.40 2.97 2.54
CA PRO A 240 -2.12 3.11 3.21
C PRO A 240 -1.79 1.92 4.11
N ILE A 241 -0.52 1.54 4.16
CA ILE A 241 -0.09 0.39 4.95
C ILE A 241 -0.44 0.55 6.43
N GLY A 242 -1.06 -0.47 7.02
CA GLY A 242 -1.55 -0.49 8.39
C GLY A 242 -2.91 0.16 8.58
N ASP A 243 -3.60 0.57 7.50
CA ASP A 243 -5.01 0.95 7.55
C ASP A 243 -5.94 -0.22 7.21
N GLY A 244 -5.43 -1.31 6.65
CA GLY A 244 -6.16 -2.53 6.32
C GLY A 244 -5.90 -3.70 7.27
N ASP A 245 -6.22 -4.90 6.80
CA ASP A 245 -6.01 -6.17 7.48
C ASP A 245 -5.18 -7.16 6.65
N PHE A 246 -4.46 -6.68 5.62
CA PHE A 246 -3.63 -7.51 4.76
C PHE A 246 -2.41 -8.06 5.52
N PRO A 247 -2.09 -9.37 5.46
CA PRO A 247 -0.96 -9.97 6.16
C PRO A 247 0.39 -9.69 5.45
N LEU A 248 0.71 -8.42 5.22
CA LEU A 248 1.86 -7.99 4.41
C LEU A 248 3.20 -8.53 4.93
N ASP A 249 3.40 -8.55 6.25
CA ASP A 249 4.62 -9.09 6.85
C ASP A 249 4.81 -10.55 6.47
N GLU A 250 3.77 -11.39 6.59
CA GLU A 250 3.86 -12.81 6.23
C GLU A 250 4.18 -12.99 4.74
N VAL A 251 3.57 -12.19 3.88
CA VAL A 251 3.81 -12.20 2.44
C VAL A 251 5.29 -11.90 2.14
N LEU A 252 5.84 -10.82 2.70
CA LEU A 252 7.24 -10.45 2.45
C LEU A 252 8.23 -11.47 3.03
N HIS A 253 7.94 -12.07 4.19
CA HIS A 253 8.78 -13.15 4.74
C HIS A 253 8.76 -14.40 3.87
N ARG A 254 7.60 -14.77 3.30
CA ARG A 254 7.50 -15.92 2.38
C ARG A 254 8.26 -15.67 1.09
N LEU A 255 8.19 -14.45 0.55
CA LEU A 255 8.99 -14.06 -0.62
C LEU A 255 10.49 -14.11 -0.30
N GLY A 256 10.92 -13.58 0.85
CA GLY A 256 12.30 -13.69 1.32
C GLY A 256 12.76 -15.13 1.50
N ALA A 257 11.91 -16.00 2.07
CA ALA A 257 12.19 -17.43 2.22
C ALA A 257 12.29 -18.17 0.87
N ALA A 258 11.61 -17.67 -0.17
CA ALA A 258 11.75 -18.13 -1.55
C ALA A 258 12.99 -17.55 -2.28
N GLY A 259 13.76 -16.69 -1.61
CA GLY A 259 15.00 -16.09 -2.11
C GLY A 259 14.84 -14.72 -2.76
N TYR A 260 13.70 -14.06 -2.59
CA TYR A 260 13.48 -12.71 -3.13
C TYR A 260 14.10 -11.63 -2.22
N GLU A 261 15.07 -10.88 -2.76
CA GLU A 261 15.79 -9.80 -2.07
C GLU A 261 15.63 -8.42 -2.75
N GLY A 262 14.65 -8.30 -3.65
CA GLY A 262 14.40 -7.11 -4.46
C GLY A 262 13.64 -6.01 -3.70
N GLY A 263 13.05 -5.08 -4.45
CA GLY A 263 12.20 -4.02 -3.90
C GLY A 263 10.80 -4.53 -3.55
N ALA A 264 10.25 -4.10 -2.42
CA ALA A 264 8.83 -4.16 -2.12
C ALA A 264 8.30 -2.73 -2.16
N ILE A 265 7.78 -2.35 -3.33
CA ILE A 265 7.51 -0.98 -3.74
C ILE A 265 6.10 -0.60 -3.31
N VAL A 266 5.94 0.41 -2.46
CA VAL A 266 4.62 0.99 -2.20
C VAL A 266 4.13 1.63 -3.49
N GLU A 267 3.05 1.06 -4.04
CA GLU A 267 2.53 1.41 -5.35
C GLU A 267 1.00 1.60 -5.27
N GLU A 268 0.52 2.49 -6.13
CA GLU A 268 -0.86 2.95 -6.21
C GLU A 268 -1.35 3.71 -4.97
N PHE A 269 -2.47 4.41 -5.14
CA PHE A 269 -3.09 5.18 -4.08
C PHE A 269 -4.61 5.22 -4.22
N VAL A 270 -5.28 5.36 -3.09
CA VAL A 270 -6.70 5.68 -3.04
C VAL A 270 -6.89 7.19 -2.95
N ARG A 271 -7.73 7.75 -3.84
CA ARG A 271 -7.93 9.21 -3.99
C ARG A 271 -8.53 9.91 -2.77
N ASN A 272 -9.15 9.16 -1.86
CA ASN A 272 -9.83 9.68 -0.67
C ASN A 272 -8.91 9.72 0.56
N CYS A 273 -7.60 9.54 0.38
CA CYS A 273 -6.61 9.57 1.44
C CYS A 273 -5.53 10.58 1.08
N ASP A 274 -4.94 11.27 2.06
CA ASP A 274 -3.89 12.24 1.77
C ASP A 274 -2.55 11.58 1.40
N PHE A 275 -1.81 12.17 0.46
CA PHE A 275 -0.46 11.74 0.08
C PHE A 275 0.49 11.63 1.28
N GLN A 276 0.50 12.63 2.17
CA GLN A 276 1.42 12.62 3.31
C GLN A 276 1.14 11.41 4.22
N ARG A 277 -0.13 11.02 4.35
CA ARG A 277 -0.51 9.82 5.09
C ARG A 277 0.05 8.54 4.44
N PHE A 278 0.00 8.41 3.11
CA PHE A 278 0.64 7.29 2.41
C PHE A 278 2.13 7.22 2.70
N LEU A 279 2.81 8.36 2.59
CA LEU A 279 4.24 8.47 2.81
C LEU A 279 4.63 8.12 4.26
N ASP A 280 3.95 8.72 5.25
CA ASP A 280 4.25 8.51 6.68
C ASP A 280 4.04 7.04 7.07
N LYS A 281 2.93 6.44 6.63
CA LYS A 281 2.63 5.02 6.89
C LYS A 281 3.67 4.09 6.26
N ALA A 282 4.14 4.39 5.05
CA ALA A 282 5.19 3.61 4.39
C ALA A 282 6.54 3.75 5.11
N ILE A 283 6.89 4.96 5.58
CA ILE A 283 8.10 5.20 6.38
C ILE A 283 8.05 4.42 7.69
N ASP A 284 6.92 4.50 8.41
CA ASP A 284 6.71 3.78 9.66
C ASP A 284 6.78 2.27 9.46
N TYR A 285 6.12 1.76 8.41
CA TYR A 285 6.16 0.35 8.05
C TYR A 285 7.58 -0.11 7.74
N ARG A 286 8.32 0.64 6.91
CA ARG A 286 9.72 0.37 6.60
C ARG A 286 10.57 0.31 7.86
N ALA A 287 10.47 1.32 8.73
CA ALA A 287 11.25 1.39 9.97
C ALA A 287 10.98 0.18 10.87
N ARG A 288 9.71 -0.27 10.93
CA ARG A 288 9.31 -1.48 11.65
C ARG A 288 9.85 -2.74 11.00
N PHE A 289 9.57 -2.96 9.72
CA PHE A 289 9.89 -4.20 8.99
C PHE A 289 11.41 -4.40 8.84
N GLU A 290 12.12 -3.39 8.33
CA GLU A 290 13.59 -3.47 8.13
C GLU A 290 14.36 -3.34 9.44
N GLY A 291 13.79 -2.64 10.43
CA GLY A 291 14.41 -2.47 11.75
C GLY A 291 14.27 -3.71 12.65
N HIS A 292 13.29 -4.58 12.41
CA HIS A 292 13.02 -5.75 13.26
C HIS A 292 13.80 -7.01 12.88
N ASP A 293 14.50 -7.06 11.74
CA ASP A 293 15.11 -8.34 11.28
C ASP A 293 16.57 -8.29 10.80
N ARG A 294 17.46 -7.95 11.75
CA ARG A 294 18.77 -8.62 11.86
C ARG A 294 18.81 -9.62 13.02
N ALA A 295 17.67 -9.87 13.66
CA ALA A 295 17.56 -10.74 14.81
C ALA A 295 16.11 -11.19 15.06
N ARG A 296 15.59 -12.16 14.29
CA ARG A 296 15.18 -13.47 14.84
C ARG A 296 14.53 -14.39 13.81
N ASP A 297 15.10 -15.59 13.73
CA ASP A 297 14.48 -16.78 13.14
C ASP A 297 13.10 -17.09 13.73
N VAL A 298 12.24 -17.57 12.83
CA VAL A 298 11.06 -18.42 12.98
C VAL A 298 10.99 -19.17 14.33
N THR A 299 9.96 -18.90 15.13
CA THR A 299 9.06 -19.88 15.80
C THR A 299 8.08 -19.20 16.78
N GLY A 300 6.78 -19.43 16.59
CA GLY A 300 5.78 -19.39 17.68
C GLY A 300 5.28 -18.01 18.14
N PRO A 301 4.12 -17.97 18.82
CA PRO A 301 3.22 -16.82 18.80
C PRO A 301 3.72 -15.64 19.65
N SER A 302 3.55 -14.45 19.06
CA SER A 302 3.36 -13.14 19.69
C SER A 302 3.89 -13.00 21.12
N THR A 303 5.09 -12.43 21.23
CA THR A 303 5.45 -11.62 22.41
C THR A 303 5.93 -10.26 21.95
N THR A 304 5.15 -9.24 22.33
CA THR A 304 5.40 -7.81 22.11
C THR A 304 6.72 -7.38 22.79
N PRO A 305 7.55 -6.54 22.17
CA PRO A 305 8.54 -5.75 22.91
C PRO A 305 8.02 -4.33 23.13
N GLY A 306 7.93 -3.91 24.41
CA GLY A 306 7.81 -2.49 24.79
C GLY A 306 9.16 -1.76 24.67
N GLY A 307 9.23 -0.43 24.71
CA GLY A 307 8.19 0.58 24.83
C GLY A 307 8.80 1.99 24.87
N THR A 308 7.95 3.01 24.74
CA THR A 308 8.18 4.35 25.30
C THR A 308 7.28 4.49 26.53
N SER A 309 7.84 5.01 27.63
CA SER A 309 7.14 5.10 28.92
C SER A 309 5.96 6.08 28.82
N LEU A 310 4.76 5.54 28.66
CA LEU A 310 3.48 6.26 28.79
C LEU A 310 3.36 6.87 30.19
N ARG A 311 2.95 8.14 30.25
CA ARG A 311 2.73 8.90 31.49
C ARG A 311 1.39 8.47 32.12
N GLU A 312 1.24 8.79 33.40
CA GLU A 312 -0.05 8.65 34.08
C GLU A 312 -1.05 9.64 33.45
N GLY A 313 -2.12 9.12 32.83
CA GLY A 313 -3.08 9.92 32.06
C GLY A 313 -3.15 9.62 30.55
N ASP A 314 -2.29 8.75 30.01
CA ASP A 314 -2.32 8.44 28.57
C ASP A 314 -3.46 7.45 28.20
N VAL A 315 -4.02 7.66 27.01
CA VAL A 315 -5.04 6.84 26.37
C VAL A 315 -4.39 5.70 25.58
N ARG A 316 -4.89 4.48 25.79
CA ARG A 316 -4.46 3.27 25.07
C ARG A 316 -5.43 2.87 23.97
N THR A 317 -6.72 3.05 24.19
CA THR A 317 -7.77 2.65 23.24
C THR A 317 -8.96 3.59 23.37
N VAL A 318 -9.60 3.86 22.24
CA VAL A 318 -10.87 4.60 22.17
C VAL A 318 -11.88 3.84 21.32
N ALA A 319 -13.13 3.89 21.72
CA ALA A 319 -14.25 3.33 20.97
C ALA A 319 -15.47 4.25 21.09
N ILE A 320 -16.45 4.08 20.20
CA ILE A 320 -17.72 4.79 20.29
C ILE A 320 -18.77 3.84 20.87
N GLY A 321 -19.43 4.27 21.94
CA GLY A 321 -20.57 3.61 22.55
C GLY A 321 -21.87 4.37 22.30
N ALA A 322 -23.00 3.71 22.57
CA ALA A 322 -24.32 4.35 22.57
C ALA A 322 -24.80 4.50 24.02
N ALA A 323 -25.33 5.67 24.37
CA ALA A 323 -25.99 5.94 25.64
C ALA A 323 -27.32 6.69 25.43
N PRO A 324 -28.24 6.71 26.41
CA PRO A 324 -29.47 7.51 26.32
C PRO A 324 -29.11 9.00 26.20
N GLY A 325 -29.41 9.62 25.06
CA GLY A 325 -29.11 11.05 24.80
C GLY A 325 -28.04 11.31 23.71
N GLY A 326 -27.28 10.30 23.26
CA GLY A 326 -26.31 10.48 22.17
C GLY A 326 -25.22 9.42 22.09
N SER A 327 -24.24 9.64 21.19
CA SER A 327 -23.02 8.83 21.11
C SER A 327 -22.04 9.20 22.23
N THR A 328 -21.47 8.21 22.90
CA THR A 328 -20.40 8.38 23.89
C THR A 328 -19.08 7.88 23.33
N ILE A 329 -17.97 8.39 23.85
CA ILE A 329 -16.65 7.81 23.64
C ILE A 329 -16.25 7.02 24.89
N VAL A 330 -15.75 5.81 24.69
CA VAL A 330 -15.16 4.97 25.73
C VAL A 330 -13.65 5.10 25.59
N VAL A 331 -13.00 5.57 26.64
CA VAL A 331 -11.57 5.86 26.69
C VAL A 331 -10.94 4.91 27.71
N ILE A 332 -9.98 4.10 27.26
CA ILE A 332 -9.23 3.19 28.12
C ILE A 332 -7.85 3.78 28.37
N GLY A 333 -7.62 4.24 29.60
CA GLY A 333 -6.33 4.72 30.07
C GLY A 333 -5.64 3.73 31.01
N ARG A 334 -4.45 4.07 31.50
CA ARG A 334 -3.73 3.22 32.48
C ARG A 334 -4.46 3.08 33.83
N ALA A 335 -5.29 4.06 34.20
CA ALA A 335 -6.03 4.11 35.47
C ALA A 335 -7.42 3.44 35.41
N GLY A 336 -7.88 3.00 34.24
CA GLY A 336 -9.20 2.39 34.05
C GLY A 336 -9.89 2.81 32.76
N THR A 337 -11.16 2.43 32.65
CA THR A 337 -12.04 2.81 31.54
C THR A 337 -12.93 3.97 31.98
N THR A 338 -12.96 5.04 31.19
CA THR A 338 -13.80 6.23 31.43
C THR A 338 -14.67 6.46 30.20
N THR A 339 -15.88 6.98 30.39
CA THR A 339 -16.82 7.24 29.29
C THR A 339 -17.18 8.72 29.26
N PHE A 340 -17.10 9.34 28.09
CA PHE A 340 -17.43 10.75 27.88
C PHE A 340 -18.50 10.92 26.80
N VAL A 341 -19.21 12.03 26.81
CA VAL A 341 -20.08 12.45 25.71
C VAL A 341 -19.21 12.74 24.49
N ASN A 342 -19.57 12.22 23.32
CA ASN A 342 -18.84 12.47 22.07
C ASN A 342 -19.15 13.88 21.52
N SER A 343 -18.71 14.90 22.24
CA SER A 343 -18.93 16.30 21.91
C SER A 343 -17.74 17.15 22.33
N CYS A 344 -17.17 17.88 21.37
CA CYS A 344 -16.02 18.72 21.60
C CYS A 344 -16.45 19.96 22.39
N PRO A 345 -15.81 20.28 23.53
CA PRO A 345 -16.22 21.41 24.37
C PRO A 345 -16.09 22.76 23.65
N HIS A 346 -15.24 22.86 22.62
CA HIS A 346 -15.09 24.08 21.82
C HIS A 346 -16.39 24.46 21.11
N THR A 347 -16.92 23.58 20.26
CA THR A 347 -18.01 23.89 19.31
C THR A 347 -19.26 23.01 19.47
N GLY A 348 -19.21 21.99 20.32
CA GLY A 348 -20.24 20.97 20.43
C GLY A 348 -20.23 19.92 19.30
N ALA A 349 -19.29 20.03 18.34
CA ALA A 349 -19.16 19.06 17.25
C ALA A 349 -18.66 17.71 17.76
N ARG A 350 -19.04 16.61 17.12
CA ARG A 350 -18.55 15.28 17.50
C ARG A 350 -17.06 15.16 17.19
N LEU A 351 -16.33 14.43 18.03
CA LEU A 351 -14.88 14.27 17.88
C LEU A 351 -14.53 13.43 16.65
N ASP A 352 -15.46 12.62 16.15
CA ASP A 352 -15.32 11.75 14.98
C ASP A 352 -16.02 12.29 13.72
N SER A 353 -16.39 13.58 13.70
CA SER A 353 -17.16 14.16 12.59
C SER A 353 -16.44 14.17 11.23
N MET A 354 -15.10 14.28 11.21
CA MET A 354 -14.31 14.35 9.96
C MET A 354 -13.46 13.11 9.70
N SER A 355 -13.21 12.31 10.73
CA SER A 355 -12.51 11.02 10.65
C SER A 355 -12.89 10.14 11.83
N PRO A 356 -12.75 8.80 11.73
CA PRO A 356 -13.02 7.90 12.86
C PRO A 356 -12.21 8.29 14.11
N LEU A 357 -12.80 8.09 15.28
CA LEU A 357 -12.16 8.40 16.56
C LEU A 357 -10.84 7.62 16.68
N CYS A 358 -9.74 8.34 16.88
CA CYS A 358 -8.41 7.76 16.96
C CYS A 358 -7.64 8.33 18.15
N THR A 359 -6.50 7.71 18.43
CA THR A 359 -5.54 8.19 19.42
C THR A 359 -4.23 8.53 18.75
N GLU A 360 -3.60 9.61 19.17
CA GLU A 360 -2.27 10.03 18.73
C GLU A 360 -1.42 10.30 19.97
N ASN A 361 -0.25 9.65 20.07
CA ASN A 361 0.69 9.83 21.18
C ASN A 361 0.07 9.71 22.60
N GLY A 362 -0.93 8.84 22.76
CA GLY A 362 -1.63 8.66 24.04
C GLY A 362 -2.75 9.65 24.30
N TYR A 363 -3.24 10.37 23.30
CA TYR A 363 -4.37 11.31 23.42
C TYR A 363 -5.48 10.98 22.45
N VAL A 364 -6.75 11.19 22.83
CA VAL A 364 -7.89 11.19 21.90
C VAL A 364 -7.80 12.42 20.99
N VAL A 365 -7.96 12.25 19.69
CA VAL A 365 -7.93 13.35 18.72
C VAL A 365 -9.34 13.74 18.28
N CYS A 366 -9.67 15.03 18.38
CA CYS A 366 -10.84 15.58 17.70
C CYS A 366 -10.53 15.80 16.22
N SER A 367 -11.20 15.05 15.36
CA SER A 367 -11.03 15.07 13.90
C SER A 367 -11.37 16.40 13.23
N VAL A 368 -12.13 17.28 13.89
CA VAL A 368 -12.57 18.54 13.28
C VAL A 368 -11.45 19.60 13.30
N HIS A 369 -10.81 19.80 14.44
CA HIS A 369 -9.80 20.87 14.61
C HIS A 369 -8.54 20.43 15.38
N GLY A 370 -8.33 19.11 15.54
CA GLY A 370 -7.09 18.56 16.11
C GLY A 370 -6.89 18.79 17.61
N ALA A 371 -7.97 18.94 18.38
CA ALA A 371 -7.85 19.00 19.84
C ALA A 371 -7.44 17.63 20.42
N LEU A 372 -6.49 17.63 21.37
CA LEU A 372 -5.94 16.42 21.98
C LEU A 372 -6.42 16.30 23.44
N PHE A 373 -7.06 15.18 23.77
CA PHE A 373 -7.59 14.90 25.11
C PHE A 373 -6.86 13.73 25.76
N ASP A 374 -6.45 13.90 27.02
CA ASP A 374 -5.88 12.79 27.79
C ASP A 374 -6.98 11.81 28.27
N ALA A 375 -6.59 10.76 29.00
CA ALA A 375 -7.52 9.73 29.50
C ALA A 375 -8.50 10.23 30.56
N SER A 376 -8.26 11.42 31.15
CA SER A 376 -9.23 12.10 32.02
C SER A 376 -10.25 12.93 31.23
N GLY A 377 -10.09 13.01 29.90
CA GLY A 377 -10.90 13.83 29.02
C GLY A 377 -10.49 15.31 29.04
N HIS A 378 -9.36 15.67 29.65
CA HIS A 378 -8.85 17.05 29.67
C HIS A 378 -8.10 17.37 28.38
N CYS A 379 -8.44 18.50 27.75
CA CYS A 379 -7.79 18.95 26.51
C CYS A 379 -6.44 19.59 26.81
N VAL A 380 -5.37 18.93 26.38
CA VAL A 380 -3.98 19.37 26.60
C VAL A 380 -3.45 20.25 25.45
N LYS A 381 -4.09 20.20 24.27
CA LYS A 381 -3.66 20.96 23.08
C LYS A 381 -4.83 21.17 22.12
N GLY A 382 -4.87 22.34 21.46
CA GLY A 382 -5.86 22.67 20.43
C GLY A 382 -6.88 23.73 20.87
N PRO A 383 -7.91 24.00 20.07
CA PRO A 383 -8.82 25.14 20.27
C PRO A 383 -9.60 25.16 21.59
N CYS A 384 -9.72 24.03 22.28
CA CYS A 384 -10.33 23.91 23.61
C CYS A 384 -9.33 23.61 24.74
N ALA A 385 -8.04 23.89 24.55
CA ALA A 385 -7.03 23.64 25.58
C ALA A 385 -7.45 24.19 26.96
N GLY A 386 -7.34 23.35 28.00
CA GLY A 386 -7.78 23.67 29.36
C GLY A 386 -9.25 23.35 29.67
N ARG A 387 -10.03 22.87 28.70
CA ARG A 387 -11.41 22.39 28.91
C ARG A 387 -11.46 20.86 28.86
N SER A 388 -12.43 20.27 29.53
CA SER A 388 -12.61 18.81 29.55
C SER A 388 -13.87 18.36 28.81
N LEU A 389 -13.84 17.12 28.33
CA LEU A 389 -15.02 16.41 27.86
C LEU A 389 -15.99 16.18 29.02
N THR A 390 -17.29 16.18 28.72
CA THR A 390 -18.33 15.89 29.70
C THR A 390 -18.34 14.40 30.00
N SER A 391 -18.26 14.02 31.28
CA SER A 391 -18.43 12.63 31.71
C SER A 391 -19.83 12.13 31.35
N ALA A 392 -19.92 10.96 30.72
CA ALA A 392 -21.21 10.35 30.40
C ALA A 392 -21.96 9.86 31.66
N HIS A 393 -21.29 9.78 32.82
CA HIS A 393 -21.94 9.47 34.09
C HIS A 393 -22.68 10.68 34.69
N ASP A 394 -22.23 11.91 34.40
CA ASP A 394 -22.78 13.12 35.00
C ASP A 394 -24.03 13.64 34.25
N GLU A 395 -24.29 13.17 33.01
CA GLU A 395 -25.58 13.38 32.32
C GLU A 395 -26.71 12.47 32.86
N VAL A 396 -26.40 11.48 33.71
CA VAL A 396 -27.38 10.55 34.31
C VAL A 396 -27.77 10.97 35.74
N SER A 397 -27.75 12.27 36.06
CA SER A 397 -28.28 12.79 37.34
C SER A 397 -29.59 13.57 37.20
N GLY A 398 -30.27 13.47 36.05
CA GLY A 398 -31.49 14.22 35.76
C GLY A 398 -32.51 13.41 34.99
N GLU A 399 -33.02 12.32 35.58
CA GLU A 399 -34.38 11.76 35.46
C GLU A 399 -34.37 10.26 35.83
N SER A 400 -35.34 9.90 36.67
CA SER A 400 -35.47 8.64 37.37
C SER A 400 -35.56 7.43 36.44
N TRP A 401 -34.73 6.41 36.69
CA TRP A 401 -34.96 5.05 36.21
C TRP A 401 -36.25 4.47 36.85
N THR A 402 -37.22 4.07 36.03
CA THR A 402 -38.18 3.03 36.42
C THR A 402 -37.61 1.68 35.98
N ASP A 403 -37.34 0.85 36.97
CA ASP A 403 -36.90 -0.53 36.81
C ASP A 403 -37.99 -1.34 36.09
N THR A 404 -37.67 -1.86 34.89
CA THR A 404 -38.52 -2.85 34.21
C THR A 404 -37.70 -4.05 33.76
N ALA A 405 -37.17 -4.77 34.75
CA ALA A 405 -36.84 -6.18 34.61
C ALA A 405 -37.40 -6.98 35.81
N ALA A 406 -38.71 -6.89 36.05
CA ALA A 406 -39.41 -7.79 36.96
C ALA A 406 -40.91 -7.94 36.61
N SER A 407 -41.22 -8.41 35.41
CA SER A 407 -42.42 -9.23 35.14
C SER A 407 -42.43 -9.69 33.68
N ASN A 408 -42.14 -10.96 33.46
CA ASN A 408 -42.87 -11.84 32.54
C ASN A 408 -42.25 -13.24 32.59
N SER A 409 -42.34 -13.85 33.77
CA SER A 409 -42.51 -15.29 33.87
C SER A 409 -44.01 -15.55 34.07
N ALA A 410 -44.57 -16.43 33.23
CA ALA A 410 -45.94 -16.93 33.21
C ALA A 410 -46.99 -16.03 32.52
N GLN A 411 -47.26 -16.33 31.24
CA GLN A 411 -48.64 -16.38 30.75
C GLN A 411 -48.81 -17.49 29.72
N GLU A 412 -49.83 -18.31 29.99
CA GLU A 412 -50.23 -19.54 29.34
C GLU A 412 -50.74 -19.31 27.90
N LEU A 413 -50.58 -20.33 27.05
CA LEU A 413 -51.31 -20.49 25.80
C LEU A 413 -52.83 -20.58 26.06
N PRO A 414 -53.69 -19.80 25.39
CA PRO A 414 -55.09 -20.13 25.26
C PRO A 414 -55.34 -20.94 23.98
N ALA A 415 -56.08 -22.02 24.15
CA ALA A 415 -56.57 -22.90 23.11
C ALA A 415 -57.63 -22.23 22.21
N ARG A 416 -57.47 -22.34 20.89
CA ARG A 416 -58.35 -23.09 19.96
C ARG A 416 -57.93 -22.88 18.51
#